data_AF-A0AAF0JB97-F1
#
_entry.id   AF-A0AAF0JB97-F1
#
_cell.length_a   1.000
_cell.length_b   1.000
_cell.length_c   1.000
_cell.angle_alpha   90.00
_cell.angle_beta   90.00
_cell.angle_gamma   90.00
#
_symmetry.space_group_name_H-M   'P 1'
#
loop_
_entity.id
_entity.type
_entity.pdbx_description
1 polymer ?
#
loop_
_entity_poly.entity_id
_entity_poly.type
_entity_poly.pdbx_seq_one_letter_code
_entity_poly.pdbx_strand_id
1 'polypeptide(L)'
;MASDARDAKGASPAVANETPTKEQLQFARAVYIVLNLWPALRQAVLEGWGGPESGEKRDFLLSHLCDEYGNGGANTKPDLDDLIELIESYIAEEYDCQLEDDSAMWVAMHVCGAHKTIFEEGRGDVILAQLEDAFAKAGKTKVPSTTQRDEDEDEDEDEDDDDDEMDEAPAAPRPAAPQAEPEIDEDGFETVMPRRRR
;
A
#
# COMPACT_ATOMS: atom_id res chain seq x y z
N MET A 1 15.54 -73.68 -4.43
CA MET A 1 14.12 -73.36 -4.64
C MET A 1 13.89 -72.01 -3.97
N ALA A 2 14.02 -70.95 -4.78
CA ALA A 2 12.90 -70.08 -5.20
C ALA A 2 12.61 -69.04 -4.10
N SER A 3 13.20 -67.84 -4.22
CA SER A 3 12.62 -66.68 -4.90
C SER A 3 11.47 -66.07 -4.09
N ASP A 4 11.69 -64.86 -3.53
CA ASP A 4 10.79 -63.74 -3.78
C ASP A 4 11.52 -62.42 -3.43
N ALA A 5 11.95 -61.73 -4.48
CA ALA A 5 12.24 -60.32 -4.45
C ALA A 5 10.91 -59.58 -4.64
N ARG A 6 10.57 -58.65 -3.73
CA ARG A 6 9.63 -57.55 -4.01
C ARG A 6 10.21 -56.30 -3.36
N ASP A 7 10.95 -55.52 -4.13
CA ASP A 7 10.46 -54.44 -4.99
C ASP A 7 10.18 -53.18 -4.17
N ALA A 8 10.97 -52.16 -4.47
CA ALA A 8 10.92 -50.84 -3.88
C ALA A 8 9.63 -50.13 -4.29
N LYS A 9 8.97 -49.48 -3.33
CA LYS A 9 8.09 -48.35 -3.66
C LYS A 9 8.48 -47.17 -2.81
N GLY A 10 9.35 -46.33 -3.38
CA GLY A 10 9.53 -44.96 -2.92
C GLY A 10 8.16 -44.29 -2.86
N ALA A 11 7.79 -43.86 -1.66
CA ALA A 11 6.71 -42.92 -1.48
C ALA A 11 7.27 -41.54 -1.85
N SER A 12 7.11 -41.15 -3.12
CA SER A 12 7.01 -39.72 -3.43
C SER A 12 5.79 -39.19 -2.69
N PRO A 13 5.89 -38.07 -1.95
CA PRO A 13 4.68 -37.42 -1.46
C PRO A 13 3.89 -36.96 -2.69
N ALA A 14 2.69 -37.51 -2.82
CA ALA A 14 1.71 -37.01 -3.77
C ALA A 14 1.38 -35.58 -3.35
N VAL A 15 1.69 -34.61 -4.20
CA VAL A 15 1.17 -33.25 -4.08
C VAL A 15 -0.33 -33.38 -4.30
N ALA A 16 -1.09 -33.45 -3.21
CA ALA A 16 -2.53 -33.45 -3.27
C ALA A 16 -2.95 -32.05 -3.71
N ASN A 17 -3.58 -31.95 -4.89
CA ASN A 17 -4.25 -30.74 -5.34
C ASN A 17 -5.52 -30.54 -4.50
N GLU A 18 -5.35 -30.18 -3.24
CA GLU A 18 -6.43 -29.79 -2.35
C GLU A 18 -6.90 -28.40 -2.77
N THR A 19 -8.22 -28.22 -2.90
CA THR A 19 -8.81 -26.92 -3.20
C THR A 19 -8.52 -25.98 -2.03
N PRO A 20 -8.03 -24.74 -2.26
CA PRO A 20 -7.68 -23.83 -1.18
C PRO A 20 -8.91 -23.53 -0.31
N THR A 21 -8.71 -23.45 1.00
CA THR A 21 -9.79 -23.17 1.96
C THR A 21 -10.24 -21.71 1.85
N LYS A 22 -11.41 -21.40 2.42
CA LYS A 22 -11.91 -20.01 2.48
C LYS A 22 -10.88 -19.12 3.18
N GLU A 23 -10.32 -19.58 4.30
CA GLU A 23 -9.36 -18.85 5.11
C GLU A 23 -8.05 -18.61 4.35
N GLN A 24 -7.56 -19.59 3.61
CA GLN A 24 -6.37 -19.45 2.75
C GLN A 24 -6.59 -18.39 1.66
N LEU A 25 -7.75 -18.41 1.00
CA LEU A 25 -8.11 -17.40 0.00
C LEU A 25 -8.24 -16.01 0.62
N GLN A 26 -8.81 -15.91 1.82
CA GLN A 26 -8.92 -14.65 2.54
C GLN A 26 -7.54 -14.11 2.94
N PHE A 27 -6.65 -14.98 3.40
CA PHE A 27 -5.30 -14.58 3.78
C PHE A 27 -4.49 -14.12 2.57
N ALA A 28 -4.51 -14.88 1.47
CA ALA A 28 -3.85 -14.50 0.22
C ALA A 28 -4.34 -13.14 -0.29
N ARG A 29 -5.65 -12.89 -0.23
CA ARG A 29 -6.23 -11.60 -0.61
C ARG A 29 -5.80 -10.46 0.33
N ALA A 30 -5.71 -10.71 1.63
CA ALA A 30 -5.22 -9.72 2.59
C ALA A 30 -3.75 -9.36 2.31
N VAL A 31 -2.88 -10.35 2.14
CA VAL A 31 -1.46 -10.14 1.80
C VAL A 31 -1.32 -9.39 0.48
N TYR A 32 -2.10 -9.76 -0.55
CA TYR A 32 -2.13 -9.05 -1.83
C TYR A 32 -2.42 -7.56 -1.64
N ILE A 33 -3.46 -7.22 -0.88
CA ILE A 33 -3.83 -5.82 -0.65
C ILE A 33 -2.72 -5.08 0.10
N VAL A 34 -2.16 -5.68 1.16
CA VAL A 34 -1.09 -5.06 1.96
C VAL A 34 0.14 -4.75 1.09
N LEU A 35 0.60 -5.70 0.27
CA LEU A 35 1.74 -5.48 -0.63
C LEU A 35 1.45 -4.41 -1.69
N ASN A 36 0.20 -4.31 -2.18
CA ASN A 36 -0.19 -3.27 -3.13
C ASN A 36 -0.52 -1.92 -2.47
N LEU A 37 -0.60 -1.84 -1.15
CA LEU A 37 -0.69 -0.58 -0.39
C LEU A 37 0.68 -0.05 0.00
N TRP A 38 1.71 -0.90 0.02
CA TRP A 38 3.05 -0.55 0.47
C TRP A 38 3.78 0.36 -0.54
N PRO A 39 4.04 1.65 -0.22
CA PRO A 39 4.59 2.59 -1.19
C PRO A 39 5.98 2.22 -1.71
N ALA A 40 6.87 1.75 -0.83
CA ALA A 40 8.25 1.40 -1.20
C ALA A 40 8.27 0.29 -2.27
N LEU A 41 7.51 -0.79 -2.07
CA LEU A 41 7.42 -1.88 -3.03
C LEU A 41 6.74 -1.47 -4.34
N ARG A 42 5.68 -0.66 -4.28
CA ARG A 42 5.04 -0.11 -5.49
C ARG A 42 6.02 0.73 -6.32
N GLN A 43 6.78 1.58 -5.65
CA GLN A 43 7.79 2.42 -6.29
C GLN A 43 8.90 1.56 -6.90
N ALA A 44 9.39 0.57 -6.16
CA ALA A 44 10.42 -0.35 -6.64
C ALA A 44 9.99 -1.12 -7.90
N VAL A 45 8.73 -1.55 -7.96
CA VAL A 45 8.15 -2.20 -9.15
C VAL A 45 7.97 -1.21 -10.30
N LEU A 46 7.50 0.01 -10.03
CA LEU A 46 7.27 1.05 -11.04
C LEU A 46 8.58 1.48 -11.72
N GLU A 47 9.62 1.68 -10.92
CA GLU A 47 10.94 2.11 -11.39
C GLU A 47 11.82 0.93 -11.85
N GLY A 48 11.33 -0.30 -11.72
CA GLY A 48 12.02 -1.51 -12.17
C GLY A 48 13.30 -1.82 -11.40
N TRP A 49 13.37 -1.51 -10.10
CA TRP A 49 14.53 -1.76 -9.26
C TRP A 49 14.87 -3.26 -9.14
N GLY A 50 13.87 -4.14 -9.27
CA GLY A 50 14.06 -5.59 -9.36
C GLY A 50 14.25 -6.14 -10.79
N GLY A 51 14.47 -5.26 -11.77
CA GLY A 51 14.59 -5.61 -13.18
C GLY A 51 13.25 -5.85 -13.88
N PRO A 52 13.23 -6.46 -15.09
CA PRO A 52 12.02 -6.67 -15.87
C PRO A 52 11.00 -7.59 -15.17
N GLU A 53 11.46 -8.41 -14.23
CA GLU A 53 10.65 -9.36 -13.45
C GLU A 53 10.18 -8.76 -12.11
N SER A 54 10.32 -7.44 -11.88
CA SER A 54 9.93 -6.80 -10.61
C SER A 54 8.50 -7.13 -10.19
N GLY A 55 7.55 -7.18 -11.14
CA GLY A 55 6.17 -7.59 -10.85
C GLY A 55 6.07 -9.05 -10.41
N GLU A 56 6.81 -9.95 -11.07
CA GLU A 56 6.84 -11.38 -10.74
C GLU A 56 7.49 -11.63 -9.38
N LYS A 57 8.51 -10.86 -9.01
CA LYS A 57 9.13 -10.90 -7.67
C LYS A 57 8.13 -10.54 -6.57
N ARG A 58 7.34 -9.48 -6.74
CA ARG A 58 6.25 -9.17 -5.79
C ARG A 58 5.27 -10.33 -5.66
N ASP A 59 4.89 -10.94 -6.77
CA ASP A 59 3.93 -12.05 -6.78
C ASP A 59 4.54 -13.33 -6.18
N PHE A 60 5.87 -13.51 -6.30
CA PHE A 60 6.63 -14.54 -5.60
C PHE A 60 6.62 -14.31 -4.09
N LEU A 61 6.89 -13.10 -3.61
CA LEU A 61 6.82 -12.77 -2.18
C LEU A 61 5.43 -13.07 -1.62
N LEU A 62 4.37 -12.66 -2.34
CA LEU A 62 2.99 -12.99 -1.97
C LEU A 62 2.80 -14.50 -1.82
N SER A 63 3.23 -15.27 -2.81
CA SER A 63 3.09 -16.73 -2.82
C SER A 63 3.85 -17.35 -1.65
N HIS A 64 5.08 -16.92 -1.40
CA HIS A 64 5.91 -17.38 -0.29
C HIS A 64 5.24 -17.11 1.07
N LEU A 65 4.72 -15.90 1.30
CA LEU A 65 4.00 -15.58 2.55
C LEU A 65 2.74 -16.42 2.72
N CYS A 66 2.02 -16.72 1.63
CA CYS A 66 0.85 -17.60 1.67
C CYS A 66 1.21 -19.04 1.97
N ASP A 67 2.33 -19.52 1.42
CA ASP A 67 2.79 -20.89 1.64
C ASP A 67 3.28 -21.11 3.07
N GLU A 68 4.08 -20.16 3.58
CA GLU A 68 4.64 -20.24 4.94
C GLU A 68 3.56 -20.08 6.01
N TYR A 69 2.66 -19.10 5.86
CA TYR A 69 1.73 -18.73 6.93
C TYR A 69 0.27 -19.11 6.67
N GLY A 70 -0.12 -19.39 5.43
CA GLY A 70 -1.50 -19.75 5.07
C GLY A 70 -1.77 -21.26 5.07
N ASN A 71 -0.79 -22.09 4.68
CA ASN A 71 -1.01 -23.53 4.51
C ASN A 71 -1.19 -24.29 5.84
N GLY A 72 -0.52 -23.87 6.91
CA GLY A 72 -0.67 -24.47 8.24
C GLY A 72 -1.79 -23.89 9.10
N GLY A 73 -2.51 -22.88 8.59
CA GLY A 73 -3.54 -22.14 9.30
C GLY A 73 -3.04 -21.60 10.64
N ALA A 74 -3.81 -21.78 11.71
CA ALA A 74 -3.45 -21.25 13.03
C ALA A 74 -2.11 -21.76 13.61
N ASN A 75 -1.54 -22.84 13.06
CA ASN A 75 -0.25 -23.39 13.53
C ASN A 75 0.96 -22.69 12.92
N THR A 76 0.79 -21.96 11.82
CA THR A 76 1.84 -21.24 11.10
C THR A 76 1.77 -19.76 11.39
N LYS A 77 1.65 -19.40 12.66
CA LYS A 77 1.59 -18.02 13.08
C LYS A 77 2.93 -17.32 12.77
N PRO A 78 2.93 -16.21 12.02
CA PRO A 78 4.13 -15.41 11.81
C PRO A 78 4.56 -14.77 13.12
N ASP A 79 5.85 -14.89 13.45
CA ASP A 79 6.50 -14.01 14.41
C ASP A 79 6.74 -12.64 13.75
N LEU A 80 6.59 -11.57 14.53
CA LEU A 80 6.67 -10.22 13.99
C LEU A 80 8.10 -9.86 13.59
N ASP A 81 9.08 -10.16 14.44
CA ASP A 81 10.47 -9.75 14.22
C ASP A 81 11.07 -10.57 13.07
N ASP A 82 10.81 -11.87 13.03
CA ASP A 82 11.24 -12.75 11.93
C ASP A 82 10.65 -12.30 10.58
N LEU A 83 9.38 -11.86 10.56
CA LEU A 83 8.73 -11.41 9.35
C LEU A 83 9.27 -10.05 8.86
N ILE A 84 9.64 -9.16 9.79
CA ILE A 84 10.31 -7.90 9.45
C ILE A 84 11.65 -8.19 8.79
N GLU A 85 12.50 -9.00 9.42
CA GLU A 85 13.81 -9.37 8.89
C GLU A 85 13.69 -10.04 7.51
N LEU A 86 12.69 -10.92 7.33
CA LEU A 86 12.42 -11.56 6.05
C LEU A 86 12.05 -10.54 4.97
N ILE A 87 11.14 -9.61 5.26
CA ILE A 87 10.69 -8.60 4.30
C ILE A 87 11.82 -7.64 3.96
N GLU A 88 12.57 -7.15 4.95
CA GLU A 88 13.71 -6.24 4.74
C GLU A 88 14.78 -6.90 3.88
N SER A 89 15.14 -8.14 4.22
CA SER A 89 16.14 -8.91 3.48
C SER A 89 15.69 -9.16 2.05
N TYR A 90 14.41 -9.51 1.85
CA TYR A 90 13.85 -9.72 0.51
C TYR A 90 13.89 -8.44 -0.35
N ILE A 91 13.52 -7.28 0.18
CA ILE A 91 13.57 -6.02 -0.57
C ILE A 91 15.02 -5.61 -0.88
N ALA A 92 15.93 -5.78 0.08
CA ALA A 92 17.34 -5.47 -0.13
C ALA A 92 17.97 -6.34 -1.22
N GLU A 93 17.68 -7.64 -1.25
CA GLU A 93 18.29 -8.57 -2.20
C GLU A 93 17.61 -8.51 -3.58
N GLU A 94 16.28 -8.46 -3.62
CA GLU A 94 15.54 -8.60 -4.88
C GLU A 94 15.32 -7.28 -5.63
N TYR A 95 15.39 -6.15 -4.93
CA TYR A 95 15.17 -4.82 -5.49
C TYR A 95 16.36 -3.87 -5.27
N ASP A 96 17.49 -4.33 -4.74
CA ASP A 96 18.67 -3.50 -4.44
C ASP A 96 18.30 -2.22 -3.65
N CYS A 97 17.35 -2.37 -2.72
CA CYS A 97 16.73 -1.26 -2.00
C CYS A 97 16.85 -1.45 -0.49
N GLN A 98 17.52 -0.51 0.18
CA GLN A 98 17.47 -0.44 1.64
C GLN A 98 16.29 0.42 2.09
N LEU A 99 15.47 -0.14 2.97
CA LEU A 99 14.39 0.59 3.62
C LEU A 99 14.99 1.46 4.73
N GLU A 100 14.73 2.76 4.68
CA GLU A 100 15.16 3.74 5.69
C GLU A 100 14.01 4.12 6.64
N ASP A 101 12.82 3.56 6.43
CA ASP A 101 11.62 3.78 7.22
C ASP A 101 11.13 2.48 7.86
N ASP A 102 10.21 2.60 8.82
CA ASP A 102 9.60 1.45 9.49
C ASP A 102 8.49 0.78 8.63
N SER A 103 8.54 0.92 7.31
CA SER A 103 7.46 0.43 6.44
C SER A 103 7.41 -1.10 6.35
N ALA A 104 8.54 -1.80 6.50
CA ALA A 104 8.57 -3.25 6.65
C ALA A 104 7.83 -3.72 7.90
N MET A 105 8.05 -3.04 9.04
CA MET A 105 7.30 -3.28 10.28
C MET A 105 5.80 -3.09 10.09
N TRP A 106 5.39 -2.04 9.38
CA TRP A 106 3.98 -1.81 9.06
C TRP A 106 3.39 -2.98 8.26
N VAL A 107 4.08 -3.47 7.23
CA VAL A 107 3.63 -4.64 6.44
C VAL A 107 3.53 -5.88 7.32
N ALA A 108 4.58 -6.18 8.08
CA ALA A 108 4.62 -7.35 8.95
C ALA A 108 3.47 -7.34 9.97
N MET A 109 3.20 -6.20 10.61
CA MET A 109 2.06 -6.05 11.53
C MET A 109 0.72 -6.34 10.86
N HIS A 110 0.52 -5.90 9.61
CA HIS A 110 -0.72 -6.15 8.88
C HIS A 110 -0.87 -7.62 8.49
N VAL A 111 0.22 -8.28 8.09
CA VAL A 111 0.22 -9.72 7.78
C VAL A 111 -0.06 -10.54 9.04
N CYS A 112 0.63 -10.27 10.15
CA CYS A 112 0.39 -10.92 11.45
C CYS A 112 -1.05 -10.69 11.94
N GLY A 113 -1.55 -9.45 11.81
CA GLY A 113 -2.91 -9.08 12.17
C GLY A 113 -3.96 -9.83 11.34
N ALA A 114 -3.77 -9.87 10.02
CA ALA A 114 -4.65 -10.61 9.11
C ALA A 114 -4.64 -12.10 9.43
N HIS A 115 -3.46 -12.70 9.63
CA HIS A 115 -3.34 -14.11 10.01
C HIS A 115 -4.13 -14.42 11.28
N LYS A 116 -3.91 -13.63 12.35
CA LYS A 116 -4.62 -13.80 13.62
C LYS A 116 -6.13 -13.70 13.45
N THR A 117 -6.60 -12.64 12.78
CA THR A 117 -8.04 -12.39 12.64
C THR A 117 -8.73 -13.44 11.75
N ILE A 118 -8.03 -13.98 10.75
CA ILE A 118 -8.57 -15.02 9.85
C ILE A 118 -8.54 -16.39 10.51
N PHE A 119 -7.37 -16.86 10.97
CA PHE A 119 -7.18 -18.25 11.38
C PHE A 119 -7.43 -18.50 12.88
N GLU A 120 -7.22 -17.51 13.76
CA GLU A 120 -7.48 -17.67 15.20
C GLU A 120 -8.89 -17.21 15.58
N GLU A 121 -9.36 -16.11 15.01
CA GLU A 121 -10.62 -15.46 15.43
C GLU A 121 -11.80 -15.74 14.49
N GLY A 122 -11.56 -16.26 13.29
CA GLY A 122 -12.62 -16.54 12.30
C GLY A 122 -13.33 -15.29 11.77
N ARG A 123 -12.71 -14.10 11.89
CA ARG A 123 -13.26 -12.80 11.47
C ARG A 123 -12.64 -12.28 10.17
N GLY A 124 -12.28 -13.19 9.27
CA GLY A 124 -11.61 -12.86 8.00
C GLY A 124 -12.37 -11.87 7.11
N ASP A 125 -13.70 -11.93 7.11
CA ASP A 125 -14.54 -11.01 6.32
C ASP A 125 -14.43 -9.55 6.81
N VAL A 126 -14.18 -9.34 8.12
CA VAL A 126 -14.05 -7.99 8.71
C VAL A 126 -12.72 -7.35 8.32
N ILE A 127 -11.61 -8.09 8.46
CA ILE A 127 -10.29 -7.55 8.12
C ILE A 127 -10.16 -7.31 6.62
N LEU A 128 -10.73 -8.19 5.79
CA LEU A 128 -10.75 -7.97 4.34
C LEU A 128 -11.54 -6.72 3.96
N ALA A 129 -12.73 -6.50 4.53
CA ALA A 129 -13.50 -5.30 4.23
C ALA A 129 -12.73 -4.01 4.59
N GLN A 130 -11.97 -4.01 5.69
CA GLN A 130 -11.13 -2.87 6.09
C GLN A 130 -9.97 -2.65 5.12
N LEU A 131 -9.27 -3.72 4.73
CA LEU A 131 -8.15 -3.64 3.79
C LEU A 131 -8.64 -3.20 2.40
N GLU A 132 -9.78 -3.70 1.94
CA GLU A 132 -10.37 -3.33 0.65
C GLU A 132 -10.83 -1.88 0.61
N ASP A 133 -11.42 -1.37 1.70
CA ASP A 133 -11.76 0.05 1.80
C ASP A 133 -10.51 0.95 1.77
N ALA A 134 -9.45 0.55 2.47
CA ALA A 134 -8.15 1.24 2.40
C ALA A 134 -7.57 1.21 0.98
N PHE A 135 -7.65 0.07 0.29
CA PHE A 135 -7.21 -0.10 -1.08
C PHE A 135 -8.00 0.77 -2.06
N ALA A 136 -9.32 0.80 -1.93
CA ALA A 136 -10.19 1.63 -2.76
C ALA A 136 -9.92 3.13 -2.55
N LYS A 137 -9.60 3.55 -1.32
CA LYS A 137 -9.22 4.93 -1.01
C LYS A 137 -7.87 5.29 -1.62
N ALA A 138 -6.87 4.40 -1.51
CA ALA A 138 -5.55 4.63 -2.08
C ALA A 138 -5.57 4.77 -3.61
N GLY A 139 -6.51 4.13 -4.31
CA GLY A 139 -6.70 4.29 -5.76
C GLY A 139 -7.38 5.59 -6.19
N LYS A 140 -8.13 6.26 -5.28
CA LYS A 140 -8.79 7.56 -5.55
C LYS A 140 -7.88 8.74 -5.28
N THR A 141 -6.90 8.57 -4.39
CA THR A 141 -5.89 9.58 -4.13
C THR A 141 -4.92 9.60 -5.31
N LYS A 142 -5.20 10.44 -6.33
CA LYS A 142 -4.16 10.86 -7.30
C LYS A 142 -3.07 11.55 -6.48
N VAL A 143 -2.02 10.80 -6.13
CA VAL A 143 -0.79 11.40 -5.60
C VAL A 143 -0.20 12.21 -6.75
N PRO A 144 -0.04 13.54 -6.63
CA PRO A 144 0.67 14.31 -7.63
C PRO A 144 2.11 13.77 -7.62
N SER A 145 2.44 13.00 -8.65
CA SER A 145 3.82 12.67 -8.93
C SER A 145 4.50 13.99 -9.25
N THR A 146 5.40 14.45 -8.37
CA THR A 146 6.33 15.53 -8.67
C THR A 146 7.33 15.02 -9.71
N THR A 147 6.85 14.83 -10.93
CA THR A 147 7.68 14.92 -12.12
C THR A 147 7.34 16.27 -12.70
N GLN A 148 8.24 17.22 -12.46
CA GLN A 148 8.23 18.53 -13.11
C GLN A 148 8.41 18.28 -14.61
N ARG A 149 7.30 18.15 -15.33
CA ARG A 149 7.20 18.30 -16.77
C ARG A 149 5.95 19.12 -17.02
N ASP A 150 6.22 20.38 -17.36
CA ASP A 150 5.32 21.36 -17.94
C ASP A 150 4.34 20.78 -18.95
N GLU A 151 3.21 21.49 -19.07
CA GLU A 151 2.18 21.44 -20.11
C GLU A 151 1.17 20.28 -20.01
N ASP A 152 0.03 20.56 -19.36
CA ASP A 152 -1.22 20.85 -20.07
C ASP A 152 -2.32 21.29 -19.09
N GLU A 153 -2.94 22.43 -19.41
CA GLU A 153 -4.14 22.99 -18.77
C GLU A 153 -5.35 22.10 -19.07
N ASP A 154 -6.01 21.61 -18.02
CA ASP A 154 -7.42 21.20 -18.10
C ASP A 154 -8.20 22.08 -17.11
N GLU A 155 -8.84 23.11 -17.67
CA GLU A 155 -9.88 23.93 -17.05
C GLU A 155 -11.14 23.08 -16.87
N ASP A 156 -11.43 22.65 -15.65
CA ASP A 156 -12.76 22.17 -15.28
C ASP A 156 -13.53 23.35 -14.64
N GLU A 157 -14.28 24.06 -15.49
CA GLU A 157 -15.34 25.00 -15.11
C GLU A 157 -16.54 24.22 -14.54
N ASP A 158 -16.67 24.17 -13.22
CA ASP A 158 -17.94 23.82 -12.57
C ASP A 158 -18.68 25.12 -12.23
N GLU A 159 -19.51 25.58 -13.17
CA GLU A 159 -20.61 26.53 -12.93
C GLU A 159 -21.71 25.83 -12.12
N ASP A 160 -21.83 26.15 -10.83
CA ASP A 160 -23.07 25.89 -10.07
C ASP A 160 -23.74 27.25 -9.79
N ASP A 161 -24.67 27.57 -10.68
CA ASP A 161 -25.63 28.68 -10.62
C ASP A 161 -26.86 28.19 -9.84
N ASP A 162 -27.00 28.62 -8.59
CA ASP A 162 -28.30 28.61 -7.90
C ASP A 162 -28.48 29.94 -7.16
N ASP A 163 -29.37 30.73 -7.75
CA ASP A 163 -29.72 32.11 -7.44
C ASP A 163 -30.85 32.19 -6.38
N ASP A 164 -30.74 33.25 -5.58
CA ASP A 164 -31.76 33.96 -4.81
C ASP A 164 -32.66 33.23 -3.78
N GLU A 165 -32.54 33.63 -2.51
CA GLU A 165 -33.55 34.54 -1.92
C GLU A 165 -33.14 35.12 -0.54
N MET A 166 -33.34 36.43 -0.45
CA MET A 166 -33.10 37.46 0.57
C MET A 166 -33.36 37.14 2.07
N ASP A 167 -32.53 37.70 2.96
CA ASP A 167 -33.00 38.37 4.19
C ASP A 167 -31.99 39.43 4.75
N GLU A 168 -32.40 40.69 4.60
CA GLU A 168 -32.39 41.80 5.56
C GLU A 168 -31.13 42.26 6.37
N ALA A 169 -30.66 43.46 5.97
CA ALA A 169 -30.27 44.64 6.78
C ALA A 169 -28.78 44.93 7.13
N PRO A 170 -28.39 46.24 7.14
CA PRO A 170 -27.03 46.68 6.84
C PRO A 170 -26.23 47.17 8.06
N ALA A 171 -24.94 46.85 8.12
CA ALA A 171 -23.99 47.49 9.03
C ALA A 171 -22.75 48.00 8.26
N ALA A 172 -22.39 49.26 8.55
CA ALA A 172 -21.51 50.11 7.77
C ALA A 172 -20.07 49.61 7.53
N PRO A 173 -19.45 49.91 6.38
CA PRO A 173 -18.11 49.48 6.03
C PRO A 173 -17.04 50.31 6.77
N ARG A 174 -16.10 49.62 7.44
CA ARG A 174 -14.80 50.20 7.81
C ARG A 174 -13.90 50.15 6.57
N PRO A 175 -13.16 51.22 6.22
CA PRO A 175 -12.27 51.17 5.07
C PRO A 175 -11.12 50.19 5.35
N ALA A 176 -11.05 49.12 4.57
CA ALA A 176 -9.87 48.27 4.50
C ALA A 176 -8.72 49.09 3.92
N ALA A 177 -7.57 49.08 4.60
CA ALA A 177 -6.34 49.64 4.05
C ALA A 177 -5.95 48.87 2.78
N PRO A 178 -5.40 49.53 1.75
CA PRO A 178 -4.98 48.85 0.53
C PRO A 178 -3.86 47.86 0.88
N GLN A 179 -4.09 46.57 0.60
CA GLN A 179 -3.01 45.59 0.60
C GLN A 179 -2.12 45.94 -0.60
N ALA A 180 -0.86 46.28 -0.31
CA ALA A 180 0.14 46.50 -1.34
C ALA A 180 0.39 45.17 -2.06
N GLU A 181 0.26 45.17 -3.38
CA GLU A 181 0.65 44.03 -4.23
C GLU A 181 2.15 43.73 -4.00
N PRO A 182 2.55 42.45 -3.90
CA PRO A 182 3.95 42.10 -3.75
C PRO A 182 4.72 42.50 -5.02
N GLU A 183 5.67 43.42 -4.89
CA GLU A 183 6.63 43.74 -5.95
C GLU A 183 7.48 42.50 -6.24
N ILE A 184 7.33 41.95 -7.43
CA ILE A 184 8.15 40.86 -7.96
C ILE A 184 9.36 41.51 -8.63
N ASP A 185 10.57 41.20 -8.15
CA ASP A 185 11.81 41.68 -8.75
C ASP A 185 12.04 41.02 -10.13
N GLU A 186 12.91 41.60 -10.97
CA GLU A 186 13.24 41.09 -12.31
C GLU A 186 13.89 39.68 -12.30
N ASP A 187 14.18 39.12 -11.12
CA ASP A 187 14.71 37.76 -10.90
C ASP A 187 13.64 36.77 -10.36
N GLY A 188 12.36 37.17 -10.26
CA GLY A 188 11.23 36.27 -9.97
C GLY A 188 11.08 35.79 -8.52
N PHE A 189 11.80 36.39 -7.56
CA PHE A 189 11.69 36.06 -6.13
C PHE A 189 10.87 37.09 -5.34
N GLU A 190 9.88 36.61 -4.56
CA GLU A 190 9.05 37.42 -3.66
C GLU A 190 9.81 37.75 -2.36
N THR A 191 9.98 39.04 -2.05
CA THR A 191 10.69 39.47 -0.84
C THR A 191 9.78 39.38 0.40
N VAL A 192 10.02 38.40 1.27
CA VAL A 192 9.28 38.26 2.53
C VAL A 192 9.60 39.38 3.52
N MET A 193 8.62 40.25 3.81
CA MET A 193 8.77 41.29 4.83
C MET A 193 8.70 40.70 6.25
N PRO A 194 9.65 41.00 7.16
CA PRO A 194 9.59 40.50 8.53
C PRO A 194 8.44 41.16 9.32
N ARG A 195 7.48 40.34 9.78
CA ARG A 195 6.35 40.79 10.60
C ARG A 195 6.82 41.36 11.95
N ARG A 196 6.51 42.63 12.19
CA ARG A 196 6.78 43.33 13.44
C ARG A 196 5.81 42.86 14.53
N ARG A 197 6.34 42.26 15.60
CA ARG A 197 5.60 41.82 16.80
C ARG A 197 4.91 43.02 17.48
N ARG A 198 3.64 42.87 17.81
CA ARG A 198 2.93 43.67 18.82
C ARG A 198 2.50 42.75 19.95
#